data_AF-A0A357ACD5-F1
#
_entry.id   AF-A0A357ACD5-F1
#
_cell.length_a   1.000
_cell.length_b   1.000
_cell.length_c   1.000
_cell.angle_alpha   90.00
_cell.angle_beta   90.00
_cell.angle_gamma   90.00
#
_symmetry.space_group_name_H-M   'P 1'
#
loop_
_entity.id
_entity.type
_entity.pdbx_description
1 polymer ?
#
loop_
_entity_poly.entity_id
_entity_poly.type
_entity_poly.pdbx_seq_one_letter_code
_entity_poly.pdbx_strand_id
1 'polypeptide(L)'
;MPPVRSNGLDLKSISSQKKVELYNPREQQWSSHFTGSEDGTRIQGITACGRATAIALKLNNPYAVAVRQAWVSAGWHPPEES
;
A
#
# COMPACT_ATOMS: atom_id res chain seq x y z
N MET A 1 52.77 4.60 4.76
CA MET A 1 51.42 4.62 4.14
C MET A 1 51.04 3.19 3.78
N PRO A 2 49.92 2.64 4.28
CA PRO A 2 49.42 1.36 3.80
C PRO A 2 48.53 1.55 2.55
N PRO A 3 48.40 0.53 1.68
CA PRO A 3 47.52 0.59 0.52
C PRO A 3 46.06 0.37 0.93
N VAL A 4 45.14 1.15 0.35
CA VAL A 4 43.70 0.95 0.50
C VAL A 4 43.28 -0.23 -0.40
N ARG A 5 42.94 -1.36 0.21
CA ARG A 5 42.31 -2.50 -0.47
C ARG A 5 40.80 -2.41 -0.31
N SER A 6 40.15 -2.18 -1.46
CA SER A 6 38.83 -2.62 -1.90
C SER A 6 37.71 -2.75 -0.86
N ASN A 7 36.59 -2.07 -1.13
CA ASN A 7 35.30 -2.74 -1.16
C ASN A 7 34.44 -2.07 -2.23
N GLY A 8 34.32 -2.76 -3.37
CA GLY A 8 33.30 -2.45 -4.36
C GLY A 8 31.94 -2.61 -3.69
N LEU A 9 31.25 -1.49 -3.49
CA LEU A 9 29.83 -1.48 -3.22
C LEU A 9 29.17 -2.07 -4.46
N ASP A 10 28.76 -3.33 -4.33
CA ASP A 10 27.96 -4.05 -5.31
C ASP A 10 26.68 -3.24 -5.55
N LEU A 11 26.66 -2.46 -6.64
CA LEU A 11 25.53 -1.62 -7.09
C LEU A 11 24.30 -2.46 -7.50
N LYS A 12 24.23 -3.73 -7.11
CA LYS A 12 23.11 -4.63 -7.38
C LYS A 12 22.04 -4.51 -6.31
N SER A 13 21.36 -3.37 -6.30
CA SER A 13 19.92 -3.38 -6.03
C SER A 13 19.25 -2.25 -6.79
N ILE A 14 19.47 -2.21 -8.12
CA ILE A 14 18.52 -1.57 -9.01
C ILE A 14 17.29 -2.49 -8.99
N SER A 15 16.35 -2.20 -8.10
CA SER A 15 15.08 -2.91 -8.02
C SER A 15 14.39 -2.79 -9.38
N SER A 16 14.33 -3.89 -10.13
CA SER A 16 13.55 -3.94 -11.37
C SER A 16 12.11 -3.56 -11.05
N GLN A 17 11.63 -2.43 -11.59
CA GLN A 17 10.23 -2.02 -11.48
C GLN A 17 9.41 -2.96 -12.37
N LYS A 18 8.97 -4.07 -11.80
CA LYS A 18 8.09 -5.01 -12.48
C LYS A 18 6.75 -4.31 -12.72
N LYS A 19 6.34 -4.19 -13.99
CA LYS A 19 4.99 -3.76 -14.34
C LYS A 19 3.99 -4.74 -13.71
N VAL A 20 3.07 -4.22 -12.92
CA VAL A 20 1.97 -4.98 -12.32
C VAL A 20 0.67 -4.36 -12.77
N GLU A 21 -0.33 -5.19 -13.01
CA GLU A 21 -1.67 -4.74 -13.34
C GLU A 21 -2.34 -4.11 -12.11
N LEU A 22 -3.22 -3.15 -12.36
CA LEU A 22 -4.08 -2.59 -11.32
C LEU A 22 -5.23 -3.56 -11.01
N TYR A 23 -5.80 -3.40 -9.83
CA TYR A 23 -6.91 -4.21 -9.37
C TYR A 23 -8.14 -4.07 -10.27
N ASN A 24 -8.75 -5.20 -10.64
CA ASN A 24 -9.98 -5.28 -11.40
C ASN A 24 -11.15 -5.70 -10.50
N PRO A 25 -12.01 -4.77 -10.03
CA PRO A 25 -13.13 -5.11 -9.14
C PRO A 25 -14.18 -6.04 -9.75
N ARG A 26 -14.17 -6.26 -11.07
CA ARG A 26 -15.10 -7.18 -11.74
C ARG A 26 -14.67 -8.64 -11.67
N GLU A 27 -13.38 -8.88 -11.45
CA GLU A 27 -12.77 -10.21 -11.53
C GLU A 27 -12.05 -10.61 -10.23
N GLN A 28 -11.68 -9.64 -9.40
CA GLN A 28 -10.84 -9.84 -8.22
C GLN A 28 -11.58 -9.49 -6.93
N GLN A 29 -11.45 -10.34 -5.91
CA GLN A 29 -12.02 -10.09 -4.60
C GLN A 29 -11.21 -9.03 -3.83
N TRP A 30 -11.87 -8.02 -3.28
CA TRP A 30 -11.21 -6.91 -2.59
C TRP A 30 -10.34 -7.38 -1.42
N SER A 31 -10.86 -8.24 -0.55
CA SER A 31 -10.17 -8.75 0.64
C SER A 31 -8.92 -9.59 0.32
N SER A 32 -8.77 -10.11 -0.89
CA SER A 32 -7.56 -10.81 -1.33
C SER A 32 -6.40 -9.85 -1.67
N HIS A 33 -6.71 -8.57 -1.94
CA HIS A 33 -5.72 -7.58 -2.38
C HIS A 33 -5.52 -6.45 -1.40
N PHE A 34 -6.51 -6.16 -0.56
CA PHE A 34 -6.51 -5.03 0.36
C PHE A 34 -6.99 -5.42 1.76
N THR A 35 -6.48 -4.70 2.75
CA THR A 35 -6.97 -4.71 4.13
C THR A 35 -7.06 -3.27 4.67
N GLY A 36 -7.85 -3.06 5.72
CA GLY A 36 -7.85 -1.80 6.47
C GLY A 36 -6.59 -1.66 7.33
N SER A 37 -6.21 -0.44 7.69
CA SER A 37 -5.33 -0.22 8.84
C SER A 37 -6.07 -0.46 10.15
N GLU A 38 -5.31 -0.72 11.21
CA GLU A 38 -5.85 -0.97 12.55
C GLU A 38 -6.71 0.20 13.07
N ASP A 39 -6.36 1.42 12.69
CA ASP A 39 -7.13 2.63 12.99
C ASP A 39 -8.33 2.86 12.03
N GLY A 40 -8.54 2.00 11.04
CA GLY A 40 -9.62 2.10 10.05
C GLY A 40 -9.50 3.25 9.04
N THR A 41 -8.37 3.97 9.01
CA THR A 41 -8.26 5.21 8.21
C THR A 41 -7.62 5.02 6.84
N ARG A 42 -6.91 3.91 6.63
CA ARG A 42 -6.12 3.63 5.42
C ARG A 42 -6.45 2.28 4.82
N ILE A 43 -6.33 2.21 3.51
CA ILE A 43 -6.38 0.99 2.72
C ILE A 43 -4.95 0.52 2.47
N GLN A 44 -4.62 -0.67 2.93
CA GLN A 44 -3.30 -1.29 2.78
C GLN A 44 -3.36 -2.37 1.70
N GLY A 45 -2.51 -2.24 0.67
CA GLY A 45 -2.35 -3.29 -0.34
C GLY A 45 -1.49 -4.44 0.18
N ILE A 46 -2.06 -5.64 0.29
CA ILE A 46 -1.34 -6.84 0.76
C ILE A 46 -0.66 -7.61 -0.38
N THR A 47 -1.05 -7.34 -1.63
CA THR A 47 -0.41 -7.87 -2.85
C THR A 47 0.33 -6.77 -3.63
N ALA A 48 1.18 -7.15 -4.58
CA ALA A 48 1.84 -6.18 -5.47
C ALA A 48 0.84 -5.36 -6.30
N CYS A 49 -0.20 -6.03 -6.83
CA CYS A 49 -1.35 -5.39 -7.50
C CYS A 49 -2.06 -4.41 -6.54
N GLY A 50 -2.36 -4.83 -5.31
CA GLY A 50 -3.01 -3.99 -4.31
C GLY A 50 -2.21 -2.74 -3.96
N ARG A 51 -0.90 -2.88 -3.71
CA ARG A 51 -0.02 -1.72 -3.43
C ARG A 51 0.05 -0.76 -4.61
N ALA A 52 0.26 -1.29 -5.81
CA ALA A 52 0.29 -0.48 -7.02
C ALA A 52 -1.03 0.26 -7.25
N THR A 53 -2.16 -0.40 -7.01
CA THR A 53 -3.50 0.21 -7.10
C THR A 53 -3.69 1.31 -6.06
N ALA A 54 -3.34 1.05 -4.79
CA ALA A 54 -3.49 2.03 -3.72
C ALA A 54 -2.73 3.34 -4.02
N ILE A 55 -1.54 3.22 -4.62
CA ILE A 55 -0.71 4.35 -5.05
C ILE A 55 -1.29 5.00 -6.30
N ALA A 56 -1.53 4.23 -7.36
CA ALA A 56 -1.97 4.73 -8.67
C ALA A 56 -3.33 5.44 -8.59
N LEU A 57 -4.27 4.89 -7.82
CA LEU A 57 -5.61 5.46 -7.64
C LEU A 57 -5.70 6.40 -6.43
N LYS A 58 -4.61 6.62 -5.70
CA LYS A 58 -4.55 7.48 -4.51
C LYS A 58 -5.66 7.18 -3.49
N LEU A 59 -5.85 5.89 -3.18
CA LEU A 59 -6.90 5.41 -2.26
C LEU A 59 -6.78 6.00 -0.83
N ASN A 60 -5.57 6.44 -0.48
CA ASN A 60 -5.22 7.09 0.79
C ASN A 60 -4.82 8.56 0.59
N ASN A 61 -5.42 9.27 -0.37
CA ASN A 61 -5.22 10.71 -0.47
C ASN A 61 -5.67 11.41 0.85
N PRO A 62 -5.10 12.59 1.18
CA PRO A 62 -5.37 13.25 2.46
C PRO A 62 -6.86 13.48 2.76
N TYR A 63 -7.67 13.79 1.75
CA TYR A 63 -9.11 13.99 1.93
C TYR A 63 -9.83 12.69 2.29
N ALA A 64 -9.53 11.58 1.59
CA ALA A 64 -10.13 10.28 1.88
C ALA A 64 -9.76 9.78 3.29
N VAL A 65 -8.51 10.01 3.72
CA VAL A 65 -8.06 9.66 5.09
C VAL A 65 -8.78 10.53 6.12
N ALA A 66 -8.88 11.84 5.91
CA ALA A 66 -9.57 12.75 6.82
C ALA A 66 -11.07 12.41 6.99
N VAL A 67 -11.75 12.04 5.91
CA VAL A 67 -13.15 11.58 5.97
C VAL A 67 -13.28 10.29 6.76
N ARG A 68 -12.40 9.30 6.53
CA ARG A 68 -12.41 8.05 7.32
C ARG A 68 -12.10 8.29 8.80
N GLN A 69 -11.19 9.21 9.12
CA GLN A 69 -10.93 9.62 10.51
C GLN A 69 -12.18 10.18 11.19
N ALA A 70 -12.96 11.01 10.48
CA ALA A 70 -14.22 11.53 10.99
C ALA A 70 -15.25 10.41 11.20
N TRP A 71 -15.35 9.44 10.29
CA TRP A 71 -16.23 8.28 10.44
C TRP A 71 -15.85 7.37 11.60
N VAL A 72 -14.55 7.09 11.77
CA VAL A 72 -14.04 6.33 12.92
C VAL A 72 -14.36 7.06 14.22
N SER A 73 -14.16 8.38 14.26
CA SER A 73 -14.51 9.20 15.43
C SER A 73 -16.01 9.23 15.73
N ALA A 74 -16.85 9.05 14.71
CA ALA A 74 -18.30 8.96 14.83
C ALA A 74 -18.81 7.52 15.09
N GLY A 75 -17.92 6.51 15.12
CA GLY A 75 -18.29 5.10 15.27
C GLY A 75 -18.98 4.49 14.05
N TRP A 76 -18.89 5.11 12.86
CA TRP A 76 -19.48 4.59 11.62
C TRP A 76 -18.55 3.64 10.85
N HIS A 77 -17.28 3.57 11.25
CA HIS A 77 -16.26 2.77 10.60
C HIS A 77 -15.24 2.24 11.63
N PRO A 78 -14.71 1.01 11.47
CA PRO A 78 -15.09 0.00 10.48
C PRO A 78 -16.53 -0.49 10.68
N PRO A 79 -17.24 -0.94 9.63
CA PRO A 79 -18.53 -1.61 9.81
C PRO A 79 -18.30 -2.82 10.73
N GLU A 80 -19.22 -3.05 11.68
CA GLU A 80 -19.21 -4.29 12.46
C GLU A 80 -19.17 -5.47 11.47
N GLU A 81 -18.22 -6.38 11.66
CA GLU A 81 -18.18 -7.61 10.86
C GLU A 81 -19.51 -8.34 11.03
N SER A 82 -20.29 -8.42 9.95
CA SER A 82 -21.49 -9.24 9.85
C SER A 82 -21.14 -10.70 9.61
#